data_AF-A0A0G1DT22-F1
#
_entry.id   AF-A0A0G1DT22-F1
#
_cell.length_a   1.000
_cell.length_b   1.000
_cell.length_c   1.000
_cell.angle_alpha   90.00
_cell.angle_beta   90.00
_cell.angle_gamma   90.00
#
_symmetry.space_group_name_H-M   'P 1'
#
loop_
_entity.id
_entity.type
_entity.pdbx_description
1 polymer ?
#
loop_
_entity_poly.entity_id
_entity_poly.type
_entity_poly.pdbx_seq_one_letter_code
_entity_poly.pdbx_strand_id
1 'polypeptide(L)'
;PSPRGVPQVEVTFDIDANGILNVKAADKATGKEQSITITASSGLSKEEVEKMKKEAELHADEDKKKKALIDLRNNADAVIYQTEKLLQESGSKVSEEIKKEVTEKMEALKKVKDGEDVAAINNALAAMNQTVQKIGQAMYAASAPGANGQAVGEQSSSTEAGSANDSSAGKTGPVEAEYEEVKDENSQEPKSAEPKEDK
;
A
#
# COMPACT_ATOMS: atom_id res chain seq x y z
N PRO A 1 13.11 -5.00 -22.48
CA PRO A 1 11.93 -5.01 -21.57
C PRO A 1 12.43 -4.69 -20.16
N SER A 2 11.74 -3.81 -19.42
CA SER A 2 12.17 -3.37 -18.08
C SER A 2 11.19 -3.84 -17.01
N PRO A 3 11.64 -4.07 -15.75
CA PRO A 3 10.76 -4.42 -14.65
C PRO A 3 9.67 -3.36 -14.40
N ARG A 4 8.54 -3.77 -13.81
CA ARG A 4 7.45 -2.85 -13.44
C ARG A 4 7.99 -1.74 -12.52
N GLY A 5 7.53 -0.51 -12.72
CA GLY A 5 7.93 0.66 -11.92
C GLY A 5 9.30 1.27 -12.26
N VAL A 6 10.07 0.66 -13.18
CA VAL A 6 11.37 1.21 -13.64
C VAL A 6 11.23 2.21 -14.79
N PRO A 7 10.38 1.97 -15.82
CA PRO A 7 10.15 2.98 -16.87
C PRO A 7 9.54 4.25 -16.27
N GLN A 8 10.13 5.40 -16.61
CA GLN A 8 9.63 6.70 -16.20
C GLN A 8 8.90 7.34 -17.39
N VAL A 9 7.57 7.25 -17.38
CA VAL A 9 6.74 7.88 -18.41
C VAL A 9 6.25 9.22 -17.89
N GLU A 10 6.62 10.29 -18.57
CA GLU A 10 6.08 11.63 -18.35
C GLU A 10 4.91 11.87 -19.29
N VAL A 11 3.75 12.21 -18.74
CA VAL A 11 2.56 12.57 -19.51
C VAL A 11 2.27 14.05 -19.29
N THR A 12 2.34 14.81 -20.37
CA THR A 12 2.07 16.26 -20.38
C THR A 12 0.75 16.52 -21.11
N PHE A 13 -0.10 17.32 -20.48
CA PHE A 13 -1.36 17.81 -21.04
C PHE A 13 -1.20 19.29 -21.32
N ASP A 14 -1.23 19.67 -22.59
CA ASP A 14 -1.11 21.07 -23.05
C ASP A 14 -2.38 21.50 -23.76
N ILE A 15 -2.97 22.61 -23.34
CA ILE A 15 -4.21 23.16 -23.92
C ILE A 15 -3.86 24.50 -24.55
N ASP A 16 -4.04 24.61 -25.86
CA ASP A 16 -3.75 25.85 -26.58
C ASP A 16 -4.89 26.88 -26.46
N ALA A 17 -4.64 28.11 -26.91
CA ALA A 17 -5.63 29.17 -26.93
C ALA A 17 -6.84 28.89 -27.86
N ASN A 18 -6.73 27.91 -28.75
CA ASN A 18 -7.80 27.44 -29.63
C ASN A 18 -8.61 26.30 -29.01
N GLY A 19 -8.26 25.84 -27.80
CA GLY A 19 -8.89 24.72 -27.11
C GLY A 19 -8.47 23.34 -27.63
N ILE A 20 -7.39 23.24 -28.40
CA ILE A 20 -6.80 21.97 -28.84
C ILE A 20 -5.97 21.40 -27.69
N LEU A 21 -6.28 20.17 -27.28
CA LEU A 21 -5.54 19.45 -26.25
C LEU A 21 -4.47 18.57 -26.92
N ASN A 22 -3.20 18.86 -26.61
CA ASN A 22 -2.06 18.04 -26.97
C ASN A 22 -1.66 17.17 -25.77
N VAL A 23 -1.81 15.85 -25.90
CA VAL A 23 -1.36 14.89 -24.91
C VAL A 23 -0.06 14.27 -25.40
N LYS A 24 1.02 14.47 -24.66
CA LYS A 24 2.34 13.91 -24.97
C LYS A 24 2.76 12.94 -23.89
N ALA A 25 3.13 11.71 -24.26
CA ALA A 25 3.73 10.72 -23.37
C ALA A 25 5.17 10.44 -23.82
N ALA A 26 6.14 10.68 -22.94
CA ALA A 26 7.56 10.46 -23.23
C ALA A 26 8.19 9.53 -22.19
N ASP A 27 8.95 8.54 -22.65
CA ASP A 27 9.80 7.71 -21.78
C ASP A 27 11.13 8.42 -21.54
N LYS A 28 11.40 8.84 -20.29
CA LYS A 28 12.61 9.58 -19.92
C LYS A 28 13.90 8.81 -20.15
N ALA A 29 13.87 7.47 -20.15
CA ALA A 29 15.06 6.65 -20.33
C ALA A 29 15.47 6.52 -21.81
N THR A 30 14.49 6.42 -22.70
CA THR A 30 14.73 6.19 -24.14
C THR A 30 14.58 7.44 -24.99
N GLY A 31 13.99 8.51 -24.45
CA GLY A 31 13.65 9.72 -25.20
C GLY A 31 12.56 9.52 -26.25
N LYS A 32 11.95 8.33 -26.30
CA LYS A 32 10.87 8.04 -27.23
C LYS A 32 9.59 8.72 -26.74
N GLU A 33 8.93 9.42 -27.65
CA GLU A 33 7.69 10.13 -27.38
C GLU A 33 6.58 9.69 -28.33
N GLN A 34 5.35 9.72 -27.83
CA GLN A 34 4.12 9.58 -28.59
C GLN A 34 3.20 10.72 -28.20
N SER A 35 2.49 11.30 -29.16
CA SER A 35 1.58 12.41 -28.92
C SER A 35 0.26 12.22 -29.66
N ILE A 36 -0.80 12.71 -29.04
CA ILE A 36 -2.15 12.74 -29.60
C ILE A 36 -2.65 14.18 -29.51
N THR A 37 -3.21 14.68 -30.61
CA THR A 37 -3.86 16.00 -30.66
C THR A 37 -5.36 15.79 -30.74
N ILE A 38 -6.08 16.33 -29.76
CA ILE A 38 -7.54 16.29 -29.68
C ILE A 38 -8.05 17.67 -30.08
N THR A 39 -8.62 17.76 -31.27
CA THR A 39 -9.23 18.99 -31.76
C THR A 39 -10.65 19.11 -31.19
N ALA A 40 -10.99 20.29 -30.66
CA ALA A 40 -12.27 20.56 -30.02
C ALA A 40 -13.41 20.59 -31.04
N SER A 41 -13.90 19.43 -31.48
CA SER A 41 -15.05 19.33 -32.38
C SER A 41 -16.31 18.75 -31.72
N SER A 42 -16.21 18.25 -30.48
CA SER A 42 -17.36 17.67 -29.75
C SER A 42 -17.17 17.74 -28.23
N GLY A 43 -17.02 18.95 -27.69
CA GLY A 43 -17.03 19.17 -26.23
C GLY A 43 -18.42 18.96 -25.63
N LEU A 44 -18.48 18.89 -24.30
CA LEU A 44 -19.74 18.84 -23.55
C LEU A 44 -20.45 20.20 -23.63
N SER A 45 -21.77 20.18 -23.78
CA SER A 45 -22.61 21.38 -23.63
C SER A 45 -22.62 21.87 -22.18
N LYS A 46 -22.99 23.14 -21.95
CA LYS A 46 -23.10 23.71 -20.59
C LYS A 46 -24.07 22.91 -19.71
N GLU A 47 -25.16 22.43 -20.31
CA GLU A 47 -26.16 21.61 -19.61
C GLU A 47 -25.58 20.27 -19.19
N GLU A 48 -24.79 19.61 -20.05
CA GLU A 48 -24.08 18.37 -19.72
C GLU A 48 -23.02 18.60 -18.64
N VAL A 49 -22.28 19.72 -18.69
CA VAL A 49 -21.28 20.07 -17.65
C VAL A 49 -21.94 20.22 -16.29
N GLU A 50 -23.03 20.99 -16.18
CA GLU A 50 -23.74 21.18 -14.91
C GLU A 50 -24.35 19.85 -14.41
N LYS A 51 -24.90 19.03 -15.32
CA LYS A 51 -25.39 17.69 -14.99
C LYS A 51 -24.28 16.81 -14.42
N MET A 52 -23.13 16.72 -15.08
CA MET A 52 -21.99 15.92 -14.62
C MET A 52 -21.45 16.41 -13.28
N LYS A 53 -21.46 17.72 -13.04
CA LYS A 53 -21.04 18.31 -11.76
C LYS A 53 -21.95 17.85 -10.61
N LYS A 54 -23.27 17.92 -10.83
CA LYS A 54 -24.26 17.47 -9.85
C LYS A 54 -24.20 15.95 -9.63
N GLU A 55 -24.04 15.16 -10.69
CA GLU A 55 -23.86 13.71 -10.58
C GLU A 55 -22.58 13.35 -9.80
N ALA A 56 -21.46 14.03 -10.06
CA ALA A 56 -20.23 13.83 -9.31
C ALA A 56 -20.38 14.15 -7.81
N GLU A 57 -21.14 15.19 -7.46
CA GLU A 57 -21.45 15.52 -6.06
C GLU A 57 -22.33 14.44 -5.41
N LEU A 58 -23.37 13.97 -6.10
CA LEU A 58 -24.28 12.94 -5.59
C LEU A 58 -23.60 11.59 -5.40
N HIS A 59 -22.67 11.22 -6.28
CA HIS A 59 -21.94 9.95 -6.25
C HIS A 59 -20.58 10.03 -5.55
N ALA A 60 -20.21 11.19 -4.99
CA ALA A 60 -18.89 11.41 -4.38
C ALA A 60 -18.51 10.33 -3.35
N ASP A 61 -19.44 9.92 -2.49
CA ASP A 61 -19.17 8.92 -1.46
C ASP A 61 -19.12 7.49 -2.00
N GLU A 62 -19.87 7.18 -3.05
CA GLU A 62 -19.78 5.89 -3.74
C GLU A 62 -18.44 5.77 -4.47
N ASP A 63 -18.01 6.83 -5.14
CA ASP A 63 -16.73 6.87 -5.86
C ASP A 63 -15.53 6.84 -4.91
N LYS A 64 -15.63 7.45 -3.72
CA LYS A 64 -14.63 7.28 -2.65
C LYS A 64 -14.50 5.81 -2.23
N LYS A 65 -15.61 5.11 -2.04
CA LYS A 65 -15.60 3.68 -1.67
C LYS A 65 -15.00 2.82 -2.78
N LYS A 66 -15.38 3.06 -4.04
CA LYS A 66 -14.81 2.37 -5.20
C LYS A 66 -13.31 2.64 -5.34
N LYS A 67 -12.88 3.89 -5.16
CA LYS A 67 -11.47 4.27 -5.15
C LYS A 67 -10.71 3.52 -4.06
N ALA A 68 -11.23 3.48 -2.83
CA ALA A 68 -10.62 2.75 -1.73
C ALA A 68 -10.49 1.25 -2.03
N LEU A 69 -11.50 0.64 -2.65
CA LEU A 69 -11.43 -0.76 -3.09
C LEU A 69 -10.34 -0.96 -4.15
N ILE A 70 -10.29 -0.13 -5.20
CA ILE A 70 -9.28 -0.22 -6.25
C ILE A 70 -7.86 0.00 -5.69
N ASP A 71 -7.68 0.97 -4.80
CA ASP A 71 -6.41 1.24 -4.12
C ASP A 71 -5.97 0.02 -3.30
N LEU A 72 -6.91 -0.64 -2.61
CA LEU A 72 -6.66 -1.89 -1.89
C LEU A 72 -6.26 -3.04 -2.83
N ARG A 73 -6.93 -3.19 -3.98
CA ARG A 73 -6.56 -4.19 -5.00
C ARG A 73 -5.15 -3.95 -5.54
N ASN A 74 -4.82 -2.69 -5.85
CA ASN A 74 -3.50 -2.29 -6.33
C ASN A 74 -2.41 -2.56 -5.27
N ASN A 75 -2.71 -2.32 -3.99
CA ASN A 75 -1.81 -2.63 -2.89
C ASN A 75 -1.57 -4.14 -2.79
N ALA A 76 -2.64 -4.95 -2.85
CA ALA A 76 -2.53 -6.40 -2.83
C ALA A 76 -1.66 -6.93 -3.99
N ASP A 77 -1.85 -6.42 -5.20
CA ASP A 77 -1.02 -6.78 -6.36
C ASP A 77 0.45 -6.38 -6.18
N ALA A 78 0.71 -5.21 -5.60
CA ALA A 78 2.06 -4.75 -5.31
C ALA A 78 2.76 -5.68 -4.29
N VAL A 79 2.06 -6.07 -3.22
CA VAL A 79 2.57 -6.99 -2.19
C VAL A 79 2.83 -8.38 -2.76
N ILE A 80 1.92 -8.91 -3.58
CA ILE A 80 2.11 -10.19 -4.28
C ILE A 80 3.38 -10.15 -5.12
N TYR A 81 3.52 -9.13 -5.97
CA TYR A 81 4.67 -8.99 -6.87
C TYR A 81 5.99 -8.86 -6.10
N GLN A 82 6.03 -8.02 -5.06
CA GLN A 82 7.21 -7.85 -4.22
C GLN A 82 7.60 -9.15 -3.51
N THR A 83 6.61 -9.92 -3.05
CA THR A 83 6.86 -11.18 -2.35
C THR A 83 7.31 -12.28 -3.30
N GLU A 84 6.72 -12.37 -4.50
CA GLU A 84 7.20 -13.28 -5.55
C GLU A 84 8.66 -13.00 -5.89
N LYS A 85 8.99 -11.72 -6.09
CA LYS A 85 10.38 -11.29 -6.33
C LYS A 85 11.29 -11.67 -5.17
N LEU A 86 10.88 -11.40 -3.93
CA LEU A 86 11.64 -11.74 -2.74
C LEU A 86 11.90 -13.24 -2.65
N LEU A 87 10.90 -14.09 -2.89
CA LEU A 87 11.06 -15.55 -2.87
C LEU A 87 12.02 -16.04 -3.95
N GLN A 88 11.95 -15.47 -5.16
CA GLN A 88 12.87 -15.79 -6.25
C GLN A 88 14.32 -15.40 -5.91
N GLU A 89 14.54 -14.23 -5.31
CA GLU A 89 15.87 -13.74 -4.91
C GLU A 89 16.43 -14.45 -3.67
N SER A 90 15.56 -14.90 -2.77
CA SER A 90 15.95 -15.51 -1.50
C SER A 90 16.40 -16.96 -1.64
N GLY A 91 16.02 -17.66 -2.72
CA GLY A 91 16.53 -18.98 -3.06
C GLY A 91 16.46 -19.99 -1.91
N SER A 92 17.61 -20.49 -1.46
CA SER A 92 17.76 -21.47 -0.35
C SER A 92 17.92 -20.83 1.04
N LYS A 93 17.90 -19.50 1.16
CA LYS A 93 18.10 -18.80 2.45
C LYS A 93 16.86 -18.82 3.37
N VAL A 94 15.73 -19.27 2.84
CA VAL A 94 14.45 -19.36 3.56
C VAL A 94 14.09 -20.84 3.67
N SER A 95 13.63 -21.27 4.85
CA SER A 95 13.21 -22.66 5.06
C SER A 95 12.02 -23.03 4.18
N GLU A 96 11.93 -24.30 3.79
CA GLU A 96 10.83 -24.81 2.97
C GLU A 96 9.46 -24.61 3.66
N GLU A 97 9.41 -24.67 4.99
CA GLU A 97 8.22 -24.37 5.79
C GLU A 97 7.72 -22.94 5.57
N ILE A 98 8.61 -21.95 5.64
CA ILE A 98 8.25 -20.54 5.43
C ILE A 98 7.86 -20.32 3.96
N LYS A 99 8.59 -20.90 3.00
CA LYS A 99 8.21 -20.79 1.56
C LYS A 99 6.81 -21.32 1.30
N LYS A 100 6.47 -22.45 1.91
CA LYS A 100 5.13 -23.05 1.79
C LYS A 100 4.08 -22.14 2.40
N GLU A 101 4.29 -21.64 3.62
CA GLU A 101 3.37 -20.70 4.30
C GLU A 101 3.11 -19.45 3.44
N VAL A 102 4.17 -18.85 2.88
CA VAL A 102 4.07 -17.65 2.03
C VAL A 102 3.31 -17.93 0.74
N THR A 103 3.57 -19.08 0.10
CA THR A 103 2.92 -19.46 -1.15
C THR A 103 1.42 -19.67 -0.92
N GLU A 104 1.04 -20.35 0.16
CA GLU A 104 -0.37 -20.54 0.54
C GLU A 104 -1.08 -19.21 0.81
N LYS A 105 -0.45 -18.29 1.55
CA LYS A 105 -1.02 -16.96 1.82
C LYS A 105 -1.10 -16.09 0.57
N MET A 106 -0.11 -16.18 -0.32
CA MET A 106 -0.10 -15.48 -1.60
C MET A 106 -1.23 -15.96 -2.50
N GLU A 107 -1.46 -17.28 -2.60
CA GLU A 107 -2.59 -17.83 -3.35
C GLU A 107 -3.94 -17.43 -2.76
N ALA A 108 -4.05 -17.40 -1.43
CA ALA A 108 -5.26 -16.92 -0.76
C ALA A 108 -5.53 -15.45 -1.11
N LEU A 109 -4.51 -14.58 -1.07
CA LEU A 109 -4.64 -13.18 -1.45
C LEU A 109 -5.00 -13.04 -2.94
N LYS A 110 -4.39 -13.82 -3.84
CA LYS A 110 -4.73 -13.85 -5.28
C LYS A 110 -6.19 -14.22 -5.54
N LYS A 111 -6.78 -15.11 -4.74
CA LYS A 111 -8.19 -15.53 -4.91
C LYS A 111 -9.18 -14.45 -4.48
N VAL A 112 -8.84 -13.63 -3.49
CA VAL A 112 -9.76 -12.62 -2.93
C VAL A 112 -9.55 -11.22 -3.50
N LYS A 113 -8.34 -10.88 -3.98
CA LYS A 113 -7.99 -9.51 -4.40
C LYS A 113 -8.88 -8.95 -5.50
N ASP A 114 -9.40 -9.79 -6.40
CA ASP A 114 -10.23 -9.34 -7.52
C ASP A 114 -11.73 -9.24 -7.13
N GLY A 115 -12.07 -9.64 -5.90
CA GLY A 115 -13.42 -9.55 -5.34
C GLY A 115 -13.77 -8.16 -4.79
N GLU A 116 -14.98 -8.00 -4.28
CA GLU A 116 -15.51 -6.74 -3.72
C GLU A 116 -15.55 -6.72 -2.19
N ASP A 117 -15.18 -7.84 -1.55
CA ASP A 117 -15.14 -7.95 -0.09
C ASP A 117 -13.87 -7.31 0.47
N VAL A 118 -14.01 -6.04 0.88
CA VAL A 118 -12.94 -5.24 1.49
C VAL A 118 -12.38 -5.91 2.75
N ALA A 119 -13.20 -6.58 3.55
CA ALA A 119 -12.75 -7.22 4.78
C ALA A 119 -11.92 -8.47 4.46
N ALA A 120 -12.36 -9.29 3.51
CA ALA A 120 -11.61 -10.46 3.07
C ALA A 120 -10.24 -10.07 2.48
N ILE A 121 -10.18 -9.02 1.66
CA ILE A 121 -8.92 -8.54 1.07
C ILE A 121 -7.99 -8.02 2.16
N ASN A 122 -8.47 -7.19 3.08
CA ASN A 122 -7.65 -6.68 4.18
C ASN A 122 -7.12 -7.79 5.10
N ASN A 123 -7.95 -8.77 5.44
CA ASN A 123 -7.53 -9.90 6.27
C ASN A 123 -6.46 -10.75 5.56
N ALA A 124 -6.63 -11.04 4.27
CA ALA A 124 -5.64 -11.76 3.49
C ALA A 124 -4.34 -10.96 3.34
N LEU A 125 -4.44 -9.65 3.13
CA LEU A 125 -3.30 -8.75 3.02
C LEU A 125 -2.52 -8.65 4.35
N ALA A 126 -3.21 -8.52 5.47
CA ALA A 126 -2.61 -8.50 6.81
C ALA A 126 -1.88 -9.83 7.11
N ALA A 127 -2.54 -10.96 6.82
CA ALA A 127 -1.93 -12.28 6.97
C ALA A 127 -0.68 -12.44 6.09
N MET A 128 -0.72 -11.97 4.85
CA MET A 128 0.42 -11.98 3.94
C MET A 128 1.57 -11.13 4.46
N ASN A 129 1.28 -9.90 4.90
CA ASN A 129 2.29 -8.99 5.46
C ASN A 129 2.98 -9.57 6.71
N GLN A 130 2.22 -10.22 7.59
CA GLN A 130 2.79 -10.92 8.75
C GLN A 130 3.76 -12.02 8.33
N THR A 131 3.42 -12.83 7.32
CA THR A 131 4.32 -13.88 6.84
C THR A 131 5.55 -13.29 6.13
N VAL A 132 5.40 -12.22 5.35
CA VAL A 132 6.53 -11.52 4.71
C VAL A 132 7.50 -10.94 5.75
N GLN A 133 7.01 -10.41 6.88
CA GLN A 133 7.86 -9.96 7.97
C GLN A 133 8.70 -11.10 8.57
N LYS A 134 8.13 -12.31 8.72
CA LYS A 134 8.89 -13.50 9.15
C LYS A 134 10.01 -13.86 8.17
N ILE A 135 9.78 -13.74 6.86
CA ILE A 135 10.84 -13.93 5.85
C ILE A 135 11.96 -12.91 6.06
N GLY A 136 11.62 -11.63 6.22
CA GLY A 136 12.60 -10.57 6.45
C GLY A 136 13.44 -10.83 7.70
N GLN A 137 12.83 -11.28 8.79
CA GLN A 137 13.52 -11.69 10.01
C GLN A 137 14.46 -12.89 9.79
N ALA A 138 13.99 -13.93 9.10
CA ALA A 138 14.80 -15.11 8.78
C ALA A 138 16.00 -14.77 7.88
N MET A 139 15.81 -13.91 6.88
CA MET A 139 16.87 -13.45 5.98
C MET A 139 17.89 -12.55 6.68
N TYR A 140 17.44 -11.67 7.57
CA TYR A 140 18.32 -10.80 8.35
C TYR A 140 19.14 -11.61 9.35
N ALA A 141 18.53 -12.57 10.05
CA ALA A 141 19.23 -13.52 10.92
C ALA A 141 20.27 -14.36 10.15
N ALA A 142 19.97 -14.74 8.91
CA ALA A 142 20.91 -15.45 8.03
C ALA A 142 22.01 -14.56 7.43
N SER A 143 21.84 -13.22 7.44
CA SER A 143 22.78 -12.25 6.86
C SER A 143 23.56 -11.45 7.92
N ALA A 144 23.23 -11.60 9.20
CA ALA A 144 24.00 -11.02 10.30
C ALA A 144 25.41 -11.66 10.33
N PRO A 145 26.49 -10.87 10.21
CA PRO A 145 27.83 -11.39 10.37
C PRO A 145 28.08 -11.65 11.87
N GLY A 146 27.83 -12.88 12.32
CA GLY A 146 28.10 -13.26 13.71
C GLY A 146 27.24 -14.38 14.27
N ALA A 147 27.27 -15.56 13.66
CA ALA A 147 26.85 -16.80 14.33
C ALA A 147 27.65 -18.02 13.84
N ASN A 148 28.89 -17.80 13.39
CA ASN A 148 29.84 -18.88 13.16
C ASN A 148 31.20 -18.46 13.75
N GLY A 149 31.33 -18.69 15.05
CA GLY A 149 32.47 -18.27 15.87
C GLY A 149 32.43 -18.98 17.21
N GLN A 150 32.66 -20.30 17.18
CA GLN A 150 33.47 -21.05 18.15
C GLN A 150 33.12 -20.90 19.65
N ALA A 151 32.45 -21.91 20.20
CA ALA A 151 32.57 -22.27 21.62
C ALA A 151 32.16 -23.73 21.88
N VAL A 152 33.10 -24.67 21.70
CA VAL A 152 33.22 -25.84 22.58
C VAL A 152 34.72 -26.03 22.83
N GLY A 153 35.16 -25.70 24.04
CA GLY A 153 36.56 -25.73 24.43
C GLY A 153 36.84 -25.03 25.76
N GLU A 154 36.43 -25.69 26.83
CA GLU A 154 37.19 -25.87 28.07
C GLU A 154 37.47 -24.69 29.04
N GLN A 155 36.92 -24.87 30.25
CA GLN A 155 37.57 -24.74 31.56
C GLN A 155 37.96 -23.36 32.11
N SER A 156 37.31 -23.06 33.24
CA SER A 156 37.80 -22.38 34.45
C SER A 156 39.18 -21.73 34.39
N SER A 157 39.26 -20.42 34.67
CA SER A 157 39.70 -19.89 35.97
C SER A 157 40.09 -18.40 35.90
N SER A 158 39.72 -17.69 36.98
CA SER A 158 40.41 -16.56 37.63
C SER A 158 40.61 -15.20 36.90
N THR A 159 39.91 -14.19 37.46
CA THR A 159 40.51 -13.03 38.18
C THR A 159 40.65 -11.67 37.47
N GLU A 160 40.03 -10.67 38.13
CA GLU A 160 40.29 -9.21 38.23
C GLU A 160 40.33 -8.35 36.94
N ALA A 161 39.42 -7.39 36.76
CA ALA A 161 39.28 -6.07 37.39
C ALA A 161 39.83 -4.97 36.48
N GLY A 162 39.00 -3.97 36.13
CA GLY A 162 39.43 -2.83 35.33
C GLY A 162 38.29 -1.96 34.81
N SER A 163 38.09 -0.84 35.48
CA SER A 163 37.02 0.16 35.34
C SER A 163 36.96 0.95 34.01
N ALA A 164 35.74 1.37 33.70
CA ALA A 164 35.31 2.74 33.32
C ALA A 164 35.12 3.18 31.85
N ASN A 165 34.03 3.95 31.72
CA ASN A 165 33.63 4.98 30.74
C ASN A 165 32.98 4.50 29.42
N ASP A 166 31.99 5.15 28.82
CA ASP A 166 31.00 6.21 29.13
C ASP A 166 30.33 6.55 27.76
N SER A 167 29.06 6.96 27.77
CA SER A 167 28.34 7.65 26.67
C SER A 167 28.08 6.84 25.36
N SER A 168 26.95 6.91 24.66
CA SER A 168 25.80 7.80 24.67
C SER A 168 24.66 7.24 23.77
N ALA A 169 23.43 7.59 24.15
CA ALA A 169 22.25 7.92 23.34
C ALA A 169 21.99 7.27 21.96
N GLY A 170 20.76 6.75 21.80
CA GLY A 170 20.13 6.61 20.49
C GLY A 170 18.89 5.72 20.46
N LYS A 171 17.76 6.18 21.03
CA LYS A 171 16.44 5.54 20.89
C LYS A 171 15.95 5.66 19.45
N THR A 172 15.57 4.54 18.82
CA THR A 172 14.60 4.51 17.71
C THR A 172 13.60 3.37 17.95
N GLY A 173 12.44 3.71 18.52
CA GLY A 173 11.26 2.86 18.52
C GLY A 173 10.34 3.20 17.33
N PRO A 174 9.51 2.27 16.87
CA PRO A 174 8.62 2.47 15.72
C PRO A 174 7.47 3.43 16.05
N VAL A 175 7.09 4.24 15.07
CA VAL A 175 5.97 5.20 15.14
C VAL A 175 4.69 4.44 14.79
N GLU A 176 3.85 4.14 15.79
CA GLU A 176 2.47 3.69 15.56
C GLU A 176 1.63 4.90 15.15
N ALA A 177 1.01 4.82 13.97
CA ALA A 177 0.04 5.80 13.54
C ALA A 177 -1.32 5.48 14.21
N GLU A 178 -1.72 6.30 15.19
CA GLU A 178 -3.08 6.29 15.73
C GLU A 178 -4.06 6.82 14.65
N TYR A 179 -5.13 6.06 14.43
CA TYR A 179 -6.30 6.51 13.68
C TYR A 179 -7.19 7.31 14.63
N GLU A 180 -7.49 8.55 14.26
CA GLU A 180 -8.41 9.41 15.00
C GLU A 180 -9.81 9.29 14.36
N GLU A 181 -10.72 8.65 15.08
CA GLU A 181 -12.13 8.53 14.73
C GLU A 181 -12.82 9.89 14.97
N VAL A 182 -13.05 10.65 13.89
CA VAL A 182 -13.87 11.87 13.95
C VAL A 182 -15.33 11.50 14.21
N LYS A 183 -15.81 11.82 15.42
CA LYS A 183 -17.22 11.73 15.79
C LYS A 183 -18.01 12.82 15.07
N ASP A 184 -19.01 12.38 14.29
CA ASP A 184 -20.03 13.26 13.70
C ASP A 184 -20.94 13.85 14.80
N GLU A 185 -20.71 15.11 15.18
CA GLU A 185 -21.72 15.93 15.86
C GLU A 185 -22.60 16.64 14.83
N ASN A 186 -23.61 15.95 14.27
CA ASN A 186 -24.87 16.60 13.87
C ASN A 186 -25.99 15.59 13.59
N SER A 187 -26.75 15.21 14.60
CA SER A 187 -28.13 14.76 14.38
C SER A 187 -29.00 15.20 15.53
N GLN A 188 -29.74 16.27 15.26
CA GLN A 188 -30.80 16.82 16.09
C GLN A 188 -31.89 15.77 16.30
N GLU A 189 -32.27 15.56 17.56
CA GLU A 189 -33.45 14.79 17.96
C GLU A 189 -34.72 15.32 17.28
N PRO A 190 -35.59 14.47 16.71
CA PRO A 190 -36.96 14.86 16.46
C PRO A 190 -37.79 14.71 17.74
N LYS A 191 -38.29 15.85 18.23
CA LYS A 191 -39.29 15.95 19.30
C LYS A 191 -40.49 15.05 19.01
N SER A 192 -40.73 14.07 19.87
CA SER A 192 -41.98 13.29 19.89
C SER A 192 -43.13 14.20 20.30
N ALA A 193 -44.14 14.30 19.45
CA ALA A 193 -45.38 15.03 19.72
C ALA A 193 -46.33 14.14 20.54
N GLU A 194 -46.72 14.62 21.73
CA GLU A 194 -47.82 14.04 22.50
C GLU A 194 -49.16 14.25 21.78
N PRO A 195 -50.04 13.23 21.71
CA PRO A 195 -51.44 13.45 21.41
C PRO A 195 -52.19 13.79 22.70
N LYS A 196 -52.94 14.90 22.69
CA LYS A 196 -53.92 15.22 23.74
C LYS A 196 -55.10 14.26 23.61
N GLU A 197 -55.34 13.47 24.65
CA GLU A 197 -56.59 12.74 24.86
C GLU A 197 -57.38 13.36 26.02
N ASP A 198 -58.70 13.34 25.83
CA ASP A 198 -59.76 13.93 26.64
C ASP A 198 -59.76 13.56 28.14
N LYS A 199 -59.98 14.57 29.00
CA LYS A 199 -61.04 14.60 30.02
C LYS A 199 -61.15 15.96 30.72
#